data_AF-A0A920EJM0-F1
#
_entry.id   AF-A0A920EJM0-F1
#
_cell.length_a   1.000
_cell.length_b   1.000
_cell.length_c   1.000
_cell.angle_alpha   90.00
_cell.angle_beta   90.00
_cell.angle_gamma   90.00
#
_symmetry.space_group_name_H-M   'P 1'
#
loop_
_entity.id
_entity.type
_entity.pdbx_description
1 polymer ?
#
loop_
_entity_poly.entity_id
_entity_poly.type
_entity_poly.pdbx_seq_one_letter_code
_entity_poly.pdbx_strand_id
1 'polypeptide(L)' 'MPLIEKNSDTWITNEMIEAYIQLHYEGCAHSVEVWDGDNLVGGIYGVIIGSIFSGESMFSRTRDGSKVAIAHLCSWMKK' A
#
# COMPACT_ATOMS: atom_id res chain seq x y z
N MET A 1 -2.64 -23.46 14.77
CA MET A 1 -4.07 -23.07 14.69
C MET A 1 -4.25 -22.42 13.33
N PRO A 2 -4.91 -23.04 12.34
CA PRO A 2 -5.07 -22.41 11.05
C PRO A 2 -6.12 -21.30 11.22
N LEU A 3 -5.72 -20.06 10.93
CA LEU A 3 -6.62 -18.92 10.99
C LEU A 3 -7.55 -19.00 9.78
N ILE A 4 -8.85 -18.92 10.06
CA ILE A 4 -9.95 -18.92 9.11
C ILE A 4 -9.76 -17.78 8.10
N GLU A 5 -9.73 -18.11 6.81
CA GLU A 5 -9.72 -17.14 5.72
C GLU A 5 -10.98 -16.27 5.78
N LYS A 6 -10.77 -14.98 6.02
CA LYS A 6 -11.81 -13.98 5.81
C LYS A 6 -11.78 -13.63 4.31
N ASN A 7 -12.51 -14.39 3.50
CA ASN A 7 -12.76 -14.04 2.10
C ASN A 7 -13.63 -12.77 2.05
N SER A 8 -12.99 -11.60 2.05
CA SER A 8 -13.56 -10.45 1.37
C SER A 8 -13.53 -10.76 -0.14
N ASP A 9 -14.57 -10.38 -0.89
CA ASP A 9 -14.63 -10.45 -2.38
C ASP A 9 -13.62 -9.51 -3.07
N THR A 10 -12.44 -9.37 -2.48
CA THR A 10 -11.33 -8.57 -2.96
C THR A 10 -10.39 -9.47 -3.75
N TRP A 11 -9.83 -8.92 -4.82
CA TRP A 11 -8.74 -9.56 -5.56
C TRP A 11 -7.43 -9.70 -4.74
N ILE A 12 -7.35 -9.07 -3.57
CA ILE A 12 -6.22 -9.16 -2.63
C ILE A 12 -6.36 -10.43 -1.81
N THR A 13 -6.02 -11.58 -2.41
CA THR A 13 -5.99 -12.88 -1.73
C THR A 13 -4.72 -13.04 -0.89
N ASN A 14 -4.63 -14.12 -0.11
CA ASN A 14 -3.44 -14.43 0.69
C ASN A 14 -2.19 -14.59 -0.20
N GLU A 15 -2.32 -15.23 -1.36
CA GLU A 15 -1.24 -15.41 -2.33
C GLU A 15 -0.75 -14.06 -2.87
N MET A 16 -1.68 -13.13 -3.13
CA MET A 16 -1.33 -11.78 -3.58
C MET A 16 -0.58 -11.01 -2.49
N ILE A 17 -1.00 -11.14 -1.22
CA ILE A 17 -0.32 -10.53 -0.08
C ILE A 17 1.11 -11.08 0.04
N GLU A 18 1.29 -12.40 -0.01
CA GLU A 18 2.60 -13.03 0.06
C GLU A 18 3.52 -12.60 -1.09
N ALA A 19 2.99 -12.54 -2.32
CA ALA A 19 3.75 -12.07 -3.48
C ALA A 19 4.23 -10.61 -3.31
N TYR A 20 3.37 -9.71 -2.81
CA TYR A 20 3.75 -8.32 -2.59
C TYR A 20 4.72 -8.13 -1.42
N ILE A 21 4.61 -8.96 -0.37
CA ILE A 21 5.59 -8.98 0.72
C ILE A 21 6.96 -9.42 0.18
N GLN A 22 7.01 -10.44 -0.67
CA GLN A 22 8.26 -10.88 -1.29
C GLN A 22 8.86 -9.79 -2.18
N LEU A 23 8.05 -9.16 -3.03
CA LEU A 23 8.49 -8.01 -3.84
C LEU A 23 8.98 -6.84 -2.98
N HIS A 24 8.40 -6.63 -1.80
CA HIS A 24 8.87 -5.62 -0.87
C HIS A 24 10.26 -5.95 -0.31
N TYR A 25 10.48 -7.20 0.09
CA TYR A 25 11.80 -7.67 0.53
C TYR A 25 12.87 -7.62 -0.57
N GLU A 26 12.45 -7.78 -1.83
CA GLU A 26 13.31 -7.62 -3.00
C GLU A 26 13.57 -6.15 -3.38
N GLY A 27 12.90 -5.20 -2.70
CA GLY A 27 13.04 -3.77 -2.94
C GLY A 27 12.28 -3.25 -4.17
N CYS A 28 11.34 -4.04 -4.69
CA CYS A 28 10.50 -3.69 -5.85
C CYS A 28 9.16 -3.07 -5.44
N ALA A 29 8.55 -3.57 -4.35
CA ALA A 29 7.29 -3.06 -3.83
C ALA A 29 7.49 -2.09 -2.65
N HIS A 30 6.72 -1.01 -2.65
CA HIS A 30 6.83 0.09 -1.69
C HIS A 30 5.47 0.57 -1.21
N SER A 31 5.43 1.08 0.02
CA SER A 31 4.26 1.71 0.61
C SER A 31 4.53 3.18 0.96
N VAL A 32 3.47 3.98 0.95
CA VAL A 32 3.41 5.29 1.60
C VAL A 32 2.29 5.24 2.62
N GLU A 33 2.63 5.55 3.87
CA GLU A 33 1.74 5.43 5.02
C GLU A 33 1.44 6.80 5.61
N VAL A 34 0.20 6.99 6.03
CA VAL A 34 -0.27 8.21 6.69
C VAL A 34 -0.65 7.86 8.11
N TRP A 35 0.06 8.47 9.06
CA TRP A 35 -0.06 8.23 10.48
C TRP A 35 -0.64 9.46 11.21
N ASP A 36 -1.55 9.24 12.15
CA ASP A 36 -2.05 10.23 13.11
C ASP A 36 -1.74 9.75 14.53
N GLY A 37 -0.64 10.27 15.09
CA GLY A 37 0.02 9.66 16.23
C GLY A 37 0.42 8.21 15.91
N ASP A 38 -0.01 7.27 16.75
CA ASP A 38 0.23 5.84 16.58
C ASP A 38 -0.78 5.15 15.65
N ASN A 39 -1.75 5.90 15.10
CA ASN A 39 -2.79 5.32 14.27
C ASN A 39 -2.42 5.39 12.79
N LEU A 40 -2.33 4.23 12.14
CA LEU A 40 -2.25 4.15 10.69
C LEU A 40 -3.63 4.48 10.09
N VAL A 41 -3.77 5.68 9.53
CA VAL A 41 -5.06 6.26 9.08
C VAL A 41 -5.26 6.28 7.56
N GLY A 42 -4.22 5.98 6.78
CA GLY A 42 -4.32 5.83 5.33
C GLY A 42 -3.01 5.37 4.71
N GLY A 43 -3.06 5.02 3.43
CA GLY A 43 -1.85 4.67 2.70
C GLY A 43 -2.12 4.15 1.29
N ILE A 44 -1.04 3.96 0.54
CA ILE A 44 -1.00 3.36 -0.80
C ILE A 44 0.20 2.43 -0.87
N TYR A 45 0.06 1.29 -1.54
CA TYR A 45 1.20 0.45 -1.91
C TYR A 45 1.24 0.20 -3.41
N GLY A 46 2.42 -0.12 -3.91
CA GLY A 46 2.65 -0.32 -5.33
C GLY A 46 4.05 -0.79 -5.65
N VAL A 47 4.34 -0.93 -6.94
CA VAL A 47 5.66 -1.34 -7.46
C VAL A 47 6.33 -0.15 -8.16
N ILE A 48 7.64 0.00 -7.96
CA ILE A 48 8.44 0.97 -8.71
C ILE A 48 9.19 0.24 -9.84
N ILE A 49 8.98 0.70 -11.07
CA ILE A 49 9.72 0.23 -12.24
C ILE A 49 10.36 1.45 -12.91
N GLY A 50 11.67 1.62 -12.71
CA GLY A 50 12.38 2.81 -13.16
C GLY A 50 11.82 4.07 -12.50
N SER A 51 11.28 4.99 -13.31
CA SER A 51 10.68 6.25 -12.85
C SER A 51 9.16 6.21 -12.74
N ILE A 52 8.55 5.02 -12.80
CA ILE A 52 7.10 4.82 -12.75
C ILE A 52 6.74 4.12 -11.45
N PHE A 53 5.76 4.67 -10.73
CA PHE A 53 5.12 4.00 -9.60
C PHE A 53 3.76 3.46 -10.06
N SER A 54 3.60 2.14 -10.12
CA SER A 54 2.31 1.48 -10.32
C SER A 54 1.61 1.37 -8.98
N GLY A 55 0.61 2.22 -8.73
CA GLY A 55 -0.19 2.16 -7.51
C GLY A 55 -1.24 1.05 -7.59
N GLU A 56 -1.13 0.06 -6.71
CA GLU A 56 -1.92 -1.17 -6.78
C GLU A 56 -3.22 -1.06 -6.00
N SER A 57 -3.14 -0.56 -4.76
CA SER A 57 -4.31 -0.27 -3.96
C SER A 57 -4.00 0.73 -2.86
N MET A 58 -5.05 1.32 -2.30
CA MET A 58 -4.99 2.28 -1.21
C MET A 58 -6.13 2.09 -0.23
N PHE A 59 -5.97 2.62 0.97
CA PHE A 59 -7.02 2.65 1.97
C PHE A 59 -7.06 3.99 2.71
N SER A 60 -8.23 4.30 3.27
CA SER A 60 -8.46 5.48 4.10
C SER A 60 -9.32 5.08 5.29
N ARG A 61 -8.82 5.26 6.52
CA ARG A 61 -9.58 5.09 7.77
C ARG A 61 -10.08 6.41 8.33
N THR A 62 -9.41 7.50 7.98
CA THR A 62 -9.88 8.88 8.20
C THR A 62 -10.25 9.54 6.87
N ARG A 63 -10.94 10.68 6.92
CA ARG A 63 -11.24 11.48 5.75
C ARG A 63 -9.93 11.89 5.05
N ASP A 64 -9.85 11.63 3.75
CA ASP A 64 -8.75 12.02 2.87
C ASP A 64 -7.36 11.43 3.20
N GLY A 65 -7.23 10.48 4.13
CA GLY A 65 -5.95 9.83 4.47
C GLY A 65 -5.24 9.23 3.25
N SER A 66 -5.98 8.57 2.35
CA SER A 66 -5.43 8.02 1.12
C SER A 66 -4.99 9.10 0.11
N LYS A 67 -5.67 10.26 0.08
CA LYS A 67 -5.31 11.40 -0.77
C LYS A 67 -4.02 12.07 -0.30
N VAL A 68 -3.81 12.15 1.01
CA VAL A 68 -2.55 12.64 1.59
C VAL A 68 -1.39 11.75 1.15
N ALA A 69 -1.57 10.43 1.17
CA ALA A 69 -0.56 9.48 0.70
C ALA A 69 -0.17 9.72 -0.78
N ILE A 70 -1.16 9.86 -1.66
CA ILE A 70 -0.93 10.19 -3.09
C ILE A 70 -0.23 11.55 -3.23
N ALA A 71 -0.72 12.58 -2.55
CA ALA A 71 -0.15 13.93 -2.66
C ALA A 71 1.33 13.94 -2.25
N HIS A 72 1.67 13.22 -1.18
CA HIS A 72 3.05 13.03 -0.75
C HIS A 72 3.88 12.29 -1.81
N LEU A 73 3.38 11.16 -2.32
CA LEU A 73 4.05 10.38 -3.37
C LEU A 73 4.31 11.23 -4.62
N CYS A 74 3.32 11.96 -5.12
CA CYS A 74 3.48 12.86 -6.26
C CYS A 74 4.51 13.98 -5.99
N SER A 75 4.61 14.46 -4.75
CA SER A 75 5.64 15.44 -4.38
C SER A 75 7.03 14.80 -4.31
N TRP A 76 7.14 13.55 -3.87
CA TRP A 76 8.39 12.81 -3.76
C TRP A 76 8.95 12.46 -5.15
N MET A 77 8.11 12.00 -6.08
CA MET A 77 8.50 11.62 -7.45
C MET A 77 8.87 12.80 -8.37
N LYS A 78 8.61 14.04 -7.96
CA LYS A 78 8.99 15.24 -8.73
C LYS A 78 10.44 15.66 -8.54
N LYS A 79 11.14 15.05 -7.57
CA LYS A 79 12.56 15.30 -7.30
C LYS A 79 13.41 14.38 -8.15
#